data_AF-A0A2U7PH03-F1
#
_entry.id   AF-A0A2U7PH03-F1
#
_cell.length_a   1.000
_cell.length_b   1.000
_cell.length_c   1.000
_cell.angle_alpha   90.00
_cell.angle_beta   90.00
_cell.angle_gamma   90.00
#
_symmetry.space_group_name_H-M   'P 1'
#
loop_
_entity.id
_entity.type
_entity.pdbx_description
1 polymer ?
#
loop_
_entity_poly.entity_id
_entity_poly.type
_entity_poly.pdbx_seq_one_letter_code
_entity_poly.pdbx_strand_id
1 'polypeptide(L)'
;MKHKKKKKNLKKYSENKEIQKPSHKQEHRVSSPLELFFDLVYVIAMSALAGGLHHSLVEGHILSGILMFLQTFFSIWWSWMNYSWFSLAYDPDDSMFKILTFVQIFGLLIFTSGISSVFSENPQWAVGMLGLVIMRIVMIIQWVRAAKFSPENREVCMKYAYGLGFLQILWIIKFFFLPETGIINIILTILLIFGELAVPIYAERTSKSSPWHSHHIAERYSLLLIIILGEGLWGVSKTIIALTGLENGLFVAFGVGFFATAIVFAIWWASFQFSWGNILDKVRGSLKIMAFGYGHYFLFASIAGIGISLELVADGAKNYYLNSGGEHSVTVFFAICVLCSFVGIYFLVNSLMRIILIQKNKYQIYTIFIGIGLLTIPAILIYFGFDLILALSLVLSGIIVYILLTRAEHYCKIKNKKLGQKF
;
A
#
# COMPACT_ATOMS: atom_id res chain seq x y z
N MET A 1 -40.19 39.19 -0.76
CA MET A 1 -39.90 38.52 0.53
C MET A 1 -39.23 37.13 0.40
N LYS A 2 -39.67 36.25 -0.51
CA LYS A 2 -39.09 34.91 -0.74
C LYS A 2 -37.58 34.91 -1.10
N HIS A 3 -37.12 35.90 -1.86
CA HIS A 3 -35.71 36.00 -2.28
C HIS A 3 -34.74 36.35 -1.14
N LYS A 4 -35.17 37.20 -0.19
CA LYS A 4 -34.39 37.51 1.03
C LYS A 4 -34.34 36.31 1.98
N LYS A 5 -35.44 35.55 2.14
CA LYS A 5 -35.45 34.29 2.92
C LYS A 5 -34.53 33.22 2.31
N LYS A 6 -34.52 33.06 0.98
CA LYS A 6 -33.62 32.12 0.29
C LYS A 6 -32.14 32.50 0.43
N LYS A 7 -31.80 33.80 0.30
CA LYS A 7 -30.43 34.30 0.56
C LYS A 7 -30.04 34.15 2.04
N LYS A 8 -30.95 34.41 3.00
CA LYS A 8 -30.68 34.24 4.43
C LYS A 8 -30.50 32.76 4.81
N ASN A 9 -31.25 31.86 4.18
CA ASN A 9 -31.08 30.41 4.36
C ASN A 9 -29.81 29.89 3.70
N LEU A 10 -29.44 30.39 2.52
CA LEU A 10 -28.16 30.06 1.87
C LEU A 10 -26.96 30.58 2.66
N LYS A 11 -27.06 31.79 3.22
CA LYS A 11 -26.04 32.38 4.09
C LYS A 11 -25.91 31.59 5.41
N LYS A 12 -27.04 31.16 5.98
CA LYS A 12 -27.07 30.28 7.15
C LYS A 12 -26.55 28.86 6.84
N TYR A 13 -26.73 28.36 5.62
CA TYR A 13 -26.15 27.09 5.16
C TYR A 13 -24.63 27.19 4.92
N SER A 14 -24.15 28.35 4.45
CA SER A 14 -22.71 28.60 4.26
C SER A 14 -21.98 28.95 5.56
N GLU A 15 -22.66 29.57 6.53
CA GLU A 15 -22.10 29.93 7.83
C GLU A 15 -22.14 28.76 8.84
N ASN A 16 -23.03 27.77 8.67
CA ASN A 16 -23.15 26.59 9.55
C ASN A 16 -22.45 25.31 9.03
N LYS A 17 -21.57 25.38 8.02
CA LYS A 17 -20.52 24.36 7.88
C LYS A 17 -19.44 24.61 8.94
N GLU A 18 -19.87 24.65 10.19
CA GLU A 18 -18.99 24.28 11.29
C GLU A 18 -18.48 22.88 10.95
N ILE A 19 -17.18 22.71 11.05
CA ILE A 19 -16.47 21.44 10.84
C ILE A 19 -17.25 20.38 11.61
N GLN A 20 -18.07 19.62 10.88
CA GLN A 20 -18.94 18.63 11.48
C GLN A 20 -18.01 17.55 11.99
N LYS A 21 -17.77 17.57 13.31
CA LYS A 21 -17.26 16.41 14.03
C LYS A 21 -18.10 15.22 13.55
N PRO A 22 -17.49 14.18 12.95
CA PRO A 22 -18.26 13.01 12.57
C PRO A 22 -18.98 12.51 13.83
N SER A 23 -20.31 12.59 13.85
CA SER A 23 -21.04 12.10 15.00
C SER A 23 -20.79 10.59 15.09
N HIS A 24 -20.47 10.09 16.29
CA HIS A 24 -20.28 8.66 16.54
C HIS A 24 -21.47 7.76 16.12
N LYS A 25 -22.59 8.35 15.69
CA LYS A 25 -23.83 7.68 15.26
C LYS A 25 -24.00 7.51 13.76
N GLN A 26 -23.08 7.98 12.90
CA GLN A 26 -23.13 7.60 11.49
C GLN A 26 -22.46 6.23 11.32
N GLU A 27 -23.27 5.17 11.37
CA GLU A 27 -22.82 3.77 11.23
C GLU A 27 -22.12 3.49 9.89
N HIS A 28 -22.28 4.36 8.88
CA HIS A 28 -21.64 4.25 7.56
C HIS A 28 -21.26 5.63 6.98
N ARG A 29 -20.08 6.16 7.33
CA ARG A 29 -19.42 7.20 6.52
C ARG A 29 -18.64 6.50 5.40
N VAL A 30 -19.10 6.70 4.17
CA VAL A 30 -18.48 6.17 2.93
C VAL A 30 -17.43 7.17 2.44
N SER A 31 -16.43 6.70 1.70
CA SER A 31 -15.40 7.55 1.10
C SER A 31 -16.01 8.65 0.24
N SER A 32 -15.58 9.89 0.48
CA SER A 32 -16.00 11.03 -0.35
C SER A 32 -15.38 10.94 -1.75
N PRO A 33 -16.02 11.52 -2.80
CA PRO A 33 -15.42 11.56 -4.14
C PRO A 33 -14.02 12.20 -4.18
N LEU A 34 -13.74 13.15 -3.29
CA LEU A 34 -12.42 13.78 -3.18
C LEU A 34 -11.37 12.81 -2.62
N GLU A 35 -11.72 12.01 -1.61
CA GLU A 35 -10.84 10.97 -1.07
C GLU A 35 -10.55 9.89 -2.12
N LEU A 36 -11.58 9.46 -2.87
CA LEU A 36 -11.39 8.54 -3.99
C LEU A 36 -10.50 9.11 -5.09
N PHE A 37 -10.69 10.39 -5.45
CA PHE A 37 -9.86 11.06 -6.43
C PHE A 37 -8.40 11.20 -5.95
N PHE A 38 -8.20 11.52 -4.67
CA PHE A 38 -6.86 11.54 -4.07
C PHE A 38 -6.20 10.17 -4.11
N ASP A 39 -6.91 9.12 -3.69
CA ASP A 39 -6.41 7.74 -3.69
C ASP A 39 -6.04 7.30 -5.12
N LEU A 40 -6.87 7.64 -6.12
CA LEU A 40 -6.62 7.31 -7.53
C LEU A 40 -5.27 7.82 -8.04
N VAL A 41 -4.80 9.01 -7.65
CA VAL A 41 -3.54 9.58 -8.13
C VAL A 41 -2.34 8.69 -7.76
N TYR A 42 -2.44 7.91 -6.68
CA TYR A 42 -1.39 6.99 -6.27
C TYR A 42 -1.14 5.88 -7.30
N VAL A 43 -2.09 5.57 -8.19
CA VAL A 43 -1.84 4.62 -9.28
C VAL A 43 -0.61 5.03 -10.09
N ILE A 44 -0.48 6.32 -10.41
CA ILE A 44 0.62 6.85 -11.23
C ILE A 44 1.96 6.67 -10.52
N ALA A 45 1.99 6.93 -9.21
CA ALA A 45 3.17 6.73 -8.38
C ALA A 45 3.56 5.25 -8.30
N MET A 46 2.58 4.36 -8.20
CA MET A 46 2.80 2.91 -8.19
C MET A 46 3.29 2.39 -9.53
N SER A 47 2.75 2.86 -10.67
CA SER A 47 3.24 2.46 -11.99
C SER A 47 4.70 2.87 -12.20
N ALA A 48 5.05 4.11 -11.83
CA ALA A 48 6.42 4.62 -11.95
C ALA A 48 7.39 3.84 -11.05
N LEU A 49 6.98 3.54 -9.82
CA LEU A 49 7.75 2.73 -8.88
C LEU A 49 7.93 1.28 -9.37
N ALA A 50 6.88 0.68 -9.93
CA ALA A 50 6.91 -0.67 -10.48
C ALA A 50 7.88 -0.75 -11.67
N GLY A 51 7.83 0.22 -12.58
CA GLY A 51 8.78 0.32 -13.70
C GLY A 51 10.22 0.48 -13.23
N GLY A 52 10.47 1.30 -12.21
CA GLY A 52 11.80 1.46 -11.61
C GLY A 52 12.37 0.17 -11.04
N LEU A 53 11.60 -0.54 -10.21
CA LEU A 53 12.06 -1.83 -9.66
C LEU A 53 12.21 -2.89 -10.76
N HIS A 54 11.27 -2.97 -11.70
CA HIS A 54 11.34 -3.90 -12.82
C HIS A 54 12.67 -3.73 -13.58
N HIS A 55 13.00 -2.50 -13.98
CA HIS A 55 14.23 -2.19 -14.68
C HIS A 55 15.48 -2.58 -13.87
N SER A 56 15.55 -2.23 -12.58
CA SER A 56 16.68 -2.63 -11.74
C SER A 56 16.82 -4.15 -11.59
N LEU A 57 15.72 -4.90 -11.57
CA LEU A 57 15.75 -6.36 -11.50
C LEU A 57 16.23 -6.97 -12.83
N VAL A 58 15.82 -6.41 -13.97
CA VAL A 58 16.29 -6.83 -15.31
C VAL A 58 17.79 -6.59 -15.47
N GLU A 59 18.30 -5.44 -15.03
CA GLU A 59 19.74 -5.10 -15.13
C GLU A 59 20.62 -5.80 -14.09
N GLY A 60 20.04 -6.60 -13.19
CA GLY A 60 20.79 -7.32 -12.15
C GLY A 60 21.16 -6.47 -10.93
N HIS A 61 20.69 -5.22 -10.86
CA HIS A 61 20.80 -4.32 -9.72
C HIS A 61 19.78 -4.66 -8.61
N ILE A 62 19.76 -5.91 -8.17
CA ILE A 62 18.70 -6.47 -7.32
C ILE A 62 18.62 -5.77 -5.96
N LEU A 63 19.74 -5.74 -5.22
CA LEU A 63 19.74 -5.21 -3.85
C LEU A 63 19.47 -3.70 -3.83
N SER A 64 20.14 -2.93 -4.69
CA SER A 64 19.93 -1.48 -4.81
C SER A 64 18.51 -1.18 -5.25
N GLY A 65 17.99 -1.88 -6.26
CA GLY A 65 16.61 -1.75 -6.73
C GLY A 65 15.59 -1.99 -5.63
N ILE A 66 15.75 -3.07 -4.83
CA ILE A 66 14.85 -3.35 -3.70
C ILE A 66 14.94 -2.26 -2.62
N LEU A 67 16.13 -1.79 -2.27
CA LEU A 67 16.30 -0.74 -1.26
C LEU A 67 15.66 0.59 -1.71
N MET A 68 15.88 0.98 -2.97
CA MET A 68 15.26 2.15 -3.59
C MET A 68 13.74 2.01 -3.67
N PHE A 69 13.26 0.82 -4.04
CA PHE A 69 11.84 0.51 -4.05
C PHE A 69 11.23 0.68 -2.67
N LEU A 70 11.81 0.09 -1.63
CA LEU A 70 11.30 0.19 -0.26
C LEU A 70 11.32 1.65 0.25
N GLN A 71 12.41 2.38 0.03
CA GLN A 71 12.51 3.78 0.45
C GLN A 71 11.51 4.70 -0.29
N THR A 72 11.36 4.51 -1.59
CA THR A 72 10.44 5.30 -2.43
C THR A 72 8.99 4.93 -2.10
N PHE A 73 8.71 3.63 -1.96
CA PHE A 73 7.41 3.13 -1.54
C PHE A 73 7.04 3.65 -0.15
N PHE A 74 7.99 3.72 0.80
CA PHE A 74 7.75 4.35 2.10
C PHE A 74 7.31 5.80 1.95
N SER A 75 7.99 6.57 1.10
CA SER A 75 7.64 7.98 0.86
C SER A 75 6.22 8.15 0.32
N ILE A 76 5.84 7.33 -0.66
CA ILE A 76 4.50 7.29 -1.27
C ILE A 76 3.45 6.83 -0.25
N TRP A 77 3.66 5.68 0.38
CA TRP A 77 2.73 5.12 1.35
C TRP A 77 2.56 6.03 2.57
N TRP A 78 3.64 6.66 3.03
CA TRP A 78 3.61 7.54 4.19
C TRP A 78 2.85 8.83 3.90
N SER A 79 3.01 9.43 2.71
CA SER A 79 2.20 10.60 2.33
C SER A 79 0.72 10.25 2.25
N TRP A 80 0.38 9.07 1.70
CA TRP A 80 -0.99 8.57 1.67
C TRP A 80 -1.53 8.35 3.08
N MET A 81 -0.77 7.65 3.93
CA MET A 81 -1.13 7.33 5.31
C MET A 81 -1.47 8.61 6.09
N ASN A 82 -0.60 9.63 6.03
CA ASN A 82 -0.80 10.89 6.72
C ASN A 82 -2.08 11.59 6.30
N TYR A 83 -2.32 11.71 4.98
CA TYR A 83 -3.54 12.30 4.47
C TYR A 83 -4.78 11.49 4.86
N SER A 84 -4.70 10.15 4.73
CA SER A 84 -5.85 9.27 4.93
C SER A 84 -6.37 9.26 6.36
N TRP A 85 -5.46 9.24 7.33
CA TRP A 85 -5.85 9.38 8.73
C TRP A 85 -6.28 10.79 9.10
N PHE A 86 -5.69 11.82 8.49
CA PHE A 86 -6.13 13.19 8.72
C PHE A 86 -7.56 13.43 8.23
N SER A 87 -7.87 13.12 6.95
CA SER A 87 -9.22 13.35 6.41
C SER A 87 -10.27 12.46 7.08
N LEU A 88 -9.86 11.32 7.63
CA LEU A 88 -10.76 10.51 8.42
C LEU A 88 -11.19 11.20 9.73
N ALA A 89 -10.24 11.84 10.42
CA ALA A 89 -10.46 12.47 11.72
C ALA A 89 -11.02 13.90 11.61
N TYR A 90 -10.59 14.66 10.59
CA TYR A 90 -10.90 16.06 10.41
C TYR A 90 -11.19 16.34 8.93
N ASP A 91 -12.36 15.93 8.42
CA ASP A 91 -12.85 16.36 7.10
C ASP A 91 -13.83 17.53 7.27
N PRO A 92 -13.35 18.78 7.20
CA PRO A 92 -14.22 19.94 7.30
C PRO A 92 -15.10 20.15 6.06
N ASP A 93 -14.87 19.41 4.95
CA ASP A 93 -15.51 19.60 3.64
C ASP A 93 -15.65 21.09 3.23
N ASP A 94 -14.60 21.87 3.53
CA ASP A 94 -14.49 23.29 3.23
C ASP A 94 -13.67 23.54 1.94
N SER A 95 -13.78 24.73 1.36
CA SER A 95 -13.08 25.07 0.11
C SER A 95 -11.56 25.07 0.26
N MET A 96 -11.05 25.44 1.44
CA MET A 96 -9.61 25.47 1.69
C MET A 96 -9.05 24.05 1.76
N PHE A 97 -9.77 23.10 2.38
CA PHE A 97 -9.42 21.69 2.40
C PHE A 97 -9.30 21.15 0.97
N LYS A 98 -10.26 21.46 0.09
CA LYS A 98 -10.20 21.08 -1.35
C LYS A 98 -8.98 21.66 -2.07
N ILE A 99 -8.68 22.94 -1.86
CA ILE A 99 -7.50 23.61 -2.44
C ILE A 99 -6.21 22.98 -1.92
N LEU A 100 -6.13 22.72 -0.61
CA LEU A 100 -4.98 22.07 0.01
C LEU A 100 -4.80 20.64 -0.52
N THR A 101 -5.87 19.86 -0.65
CA THR A 101 -5.82 18.53 -1.28
C THR A 101 -5.36 18.60 -2.73
N PHE A 102 -5.80 19.61 -3.50
CA PHE A 102 -5.27 19.82 -4.85
C PHE A 102 -3.76 20.08 -4.86
N VAL A 103 -3.24 20.93 -3.95
CA VAL A 103 -1.79 21.16 -3.83
C VAL A 103 -1.05 19.89 -3.37
N GLN A 104 -1.66 19.08 -2.50
CA GLN A 104 -1.14 17.78 -2.09
C GLN A 104 -0.99 16.84 -3.30
N ILE A 105 -2.02 16.74 -4.15
CA ILE A 105 -2.01 15.95 -5.38
C ILE A 105 -0.91 16.44 -6.31
N PHE A 106 -0.78 17.76 -6.48
CA PHE A 106 0.29 18.33 -7.29
C PHE A 106 1.69 17.98 -6.76
N GLY A 107 1.89 18.04 -5.43
CA GLY A 107 3.13 17.60 -4.79
C GLY A 107 3.43 16.11 -5.02
N LEU A 108 2.42 15.25 -5.00
CA LEU A 108 2.57 13.83 -5.31
C LEU A 108 2.94 13.59 -6.79
N LEU A 109 2.38 14.37 -7.72
CA LEU A 109 2.73 14.28 -9.14
C LEU A 109 4.18 14.72 -9.39
N ILE A 110 4.64 15.77 -8.72
CA ILE A 110 6.06 16.17 -8.72
C ILE A 110 6.93 15.05 -8.14
N PHE A 111 6.54 14.48 -7.00
CA PHE A 111 7.27 13.35 -6.42
C PHE A 111 7.40 12.20 -7.43
N THR A 112 6.28 11.87 -8.07
CA THR A 112 6.16 10.78 -9.03
C THR A 112 7.04 10.98 -10.26
N SER A 113 7.13 12.20 -10.80
CA SER A 113 7.99 12.48 -11.95
C SER A 113 9.48 12.32 -11.63
N GLY A 114 9.87 12.41 -10.35
CA GLY A 114 11.23 12.17 -9.89
C GLY A 114 11.58 10.69 -9.71
N ILE A 115 10.60 9.76 -9.66
CA ILE A 115 10.84 8.35 -9.31
C ILE A 115 11.83 7.70 -10.27
N SER A 116 11.70 7.88 -11.59
CA SER A 116 12.62 7.27 -12.55
C SER A 116 14.07 7.71 -12.34
N SER A 117 14.30 8.95 -11.89
CA SER A 117 15.65 9.46 -11.61
C SER A 117 16.28 8.84 -10.35
N VAL A 118 15.44 8.43 -9.39
CA VAL A 118 15.90 7.70 -8.20
C VAL A 118 16.49 6.36 -8.57
N PHE A 119 15.96 5.66 -9.57
CA PHE A 119 16.44 4.33 -9.99
C PHE A 119 17.63 4.38 -10.97
N SER A 120 18.13 5.57 -11.32
CA SER A 120 19.30 5.70 -12.19
C SER A 120 20.60 5.32 -11.48
N GLU A 121 21.69 5.11 -12.23
CA GLU A 121 23.02 4.81 -11.68
C GLU A 121 23.51 5.85 -10.67
N ASN A 122 23.10 7.12 -10.84
CA ASN A 122 23.37 8.23 -9.94
C ASN A 122 22.06 8.77 -9.37
N PRO A 123 21.58 8.24 -8.23
CA PRO A 123 20.19 8.43 -7.77
C PRO A 123 19.84 9.88 -7.43
N GLN A 124 19.03 10.54 -8.25
CA GLN A 124 18.69 11.95 -8.01
C GLN A 124 17.39 12.09 -7.22
N TRP A 125 17.48 12.65 -6.02
CA TRP A 125 16.33 12.83 -5.13
C TRP A 125 15.72 14.23 -5.15
N ALA A 126 16.29 15.20 -5.85
CA ALA A 126 15.89 16.61 -5.77
C ALA A 126 14.39 16.85 -6.09
N VAL A 127 13.90 16.28 -7.19
CA VAL A 127 12.49 16.40 -7.62
C VAL A 127 11.56 15.68 -6.63
N GLY A 128 11.94 14.47 -6.20
CA GLY A 128 11.23 13.74 -5.15
C GLY A 128 11.14 14.55 -3.85
N MET A 129 12.25 15.12 -3.41
CA MET A 129 12.32 15.91 -2.19
C MET A 129 11.44 17.16 -2.27
N LEU A 130 11.42 17.85 -3.42
CA LEU A 130 10.53 18.97 -3.66
C LEU A 130 9.05 18.57 -3.52
N GLY A 131 8.65 17.47 -4.15
CA GLY A 131 7.29 16.93 -4.04
C GLY A 131 6.92 16.59 -2.59
N LEU A 132 7.83 15.95 -1.85
CA LEU A 132 7.64 15.65 -0.42
C LEU A 132 7.48 16.92 0.42
N VAL A 133 8.30 17.95 0.20
CA VAL A 133 8.20 19.22 0.92
C VAL A 133 6.84 19.88 0.68
N ILE A 134 6.37 19.93 -0.56
CA ILE A 134 5.06 20.50 -0.92
C ILE A 134 3.94 19.77 -0.15
N MET A 135 3.90 18.44 -0.25
CA MET A 135 2.94 17.60 0.47
C MET A 135 3.03 17.80 1.99
N ARG A 136 4.23 17.98 2.54
CA ARG A 136 4.42 18.14 3.98
C ARG A 136 3.92 19.48 4.49
N ILE A 137 4.24 20.57 3.79
CA ILE A 137 3.78 21.91 4.15
C ILE A 137 2.25 21.95 4.20
N VAL A 138 1.60 21.36 3.21
CA VAL A 138 0.13 21.25 3.17
C VAL A 138 -0.39 20.47 4.39
N MET A 139 0.19 19.31 4.72
CA MET A 139 -0.22 18.54 5.89
C MET A 139 -0.03 19.31 7.21
N ILE A 140 1.08 20.04 7.36
CA ILE A 140 1.33 20.87 8.55
C ILE A 140 0.26 21.96 8.66
N ILE A 141 -0.08 22.64 7.55
CA ILE A 141 -1.15 23.64 7.51
C ILE A 141 -2.49 23.01 7.93
N GLN A 142 -2.80 21.82 7.42
CA GLN A 142 -4.03 21.09 7.78
C GLN A 142 -4.09 20.74 9.27
N TRP A 143 -3.00 20.25 9.85
CA TRP A 143 -2.91 19.97 11.29
C TRP A 143 -3.04 21.22 12.16
N VAL A 144 -2.37 22.32 11.80
CA VAL A 144 -2.49 23.60 12.53
C VAL A 144 -3.92 24.14 12.43
N ARG A 145 -4.56 24.04 11.27
CA ARG A 145 -5.98 24.39 11.10
C ARG A 145 -6.87 23.53 12.00
N ALA A 146 -6.71 22.21 11.98
CA ALA A 146 -7.48 21.29 12.82
C ALA A 146 -7.32 21.63 14.32
N ALA A 147 -6.09 21.96 14.75
CA ALA A 147 -5.80 22.39 16.12
C ALA A 147 -6.58 23.65 16.53
N LYS A 148 -6.86 24.56 15.58
CA LYS A 148 -7.61 25.80 15.81
C LYS A 148 -9.11 25.57 15.94
N PHE A 149 -9.66 24.63 15.17
CA PHE A 149 -11.10 24.35 15.15
C PHE A 149 -11.54 23.20 16.07
N SER A 150 -10.60 22.40 16.59
CA SER A 150 -10.87 21.35 17.57
C SER A 150 -10.05 21.57 18.85
N PRO A 151 -10.45 22.52 19.72
CA PRO A 151 -9.70 22.84 20.95
C PRO A 151 -9.43 21.64 21.85
N GLU A 152 -10.37 20.69 21.91
CA GLU A 152 -10.24 19.44 22.68
C GLU A 152 -9.08 18.55 22.22
N ASN A 153 -8.76 18.55 20.91
CA ASN A 153 -7.69 17.75 20.31
C ASN A 153 -6.50 18.60 19.86
N ARG A 154 -6.44 19.87 20.32
CA ARG A 154 -5.42 20.83 19.89
C ARG A 154 -4.01 20.32 20.14
N GLU A 155 -3.78 19.71 21.31
CA GLU A 155 -2.46 19.16 21.66
C GLU A 155 -2.01 18.08 20.67
N VAL A 156 -2.89 17.11 20.36
CA VAL A 156 -2.60 16.03 19.40
C VAL A 156 -2.31 16.60 18.01
N CYS A 157 -3.14 17.52 17.53
CA CYS A 157 -2.95 18.16 16.23
C CYS A 157 -1.63 18.93 16.15
N MET A 158 -1.25 19.66 17.20
CA MET A 158 0.03 20.38 17.24
C MET A 158 1.22 19.42 17.33
N LYS A 159 1.11 18.28 18.04
CA LYS A 159 2.16 17.24 18.04
C LYS A 159 2.42 16.70 16.65
N TYR A 160 1.37 16.43 15.87
CA TYR A 160 1.52 16.06 14.45
C TYR A 160 2.19 17.19 13.64
N ALA A 161 1.72 18.44 13.76
CA ALA A 161 2.30 19.56 13.02
C ALA A 161 3.80 19.75 13.32
N TYR A 162 4.20 19.73 14.60
CA TYR A 162 5.60 19.88 14.99
C TYR A 162 6.45 18.66 14.63
N GLY A 163 5.94 17.44 14.84
CA GLY A 163 6.66 16.21 14.50
C GLY A 163 6.95 16.12 13.00
N LEU A 164 5.95 16.40 12.17
CA LEU A 164 6.08 16.43 10.71
C LEU A 164 7.03 17.55 10.26
N GLY A 165 6.92 18.76 10.82
CA GLY A 165 7.80 19.88 10.49
C GLY A 165 9.26 19.63 10.89
N PHE A 166 9.48 19.12 12.09
CA PHE A 166 10.81 18.81 12.60
C PHE A 166 11.51 17.74 11.75
N LEU A 167 10.83 16.63 11.47
CA LEU A 167 11.40 15.57 10.62
C LEU A 167 11.64 16.06 9.20
N GLN A 168 10.77 16.90 8.65
CA GLN A 168 10.98 17.48 7.33
C GLN A 168 12.24 18.34 7.26
N ILE A 169 12.52 19.13 8.31
CA ILE A 169 13.76 19.91 8.41
C ILE A 169 14.97 18.96 8.44
N LEU A 170 14.90 17.87 9.21
CA LEU A 170 15.99 16.88 9.25
C LEU A 170 16.19 16.18 7.90
N TRP A 171 15.13 15.85 7.17
CA TRP A 171 15.22 15.32 5.80
C TRP A 171 15.89 16.32 4.85
N ILE A 172 15.55 17.61 4.94
CA ILE A 172 16.18 18.67 4.14
C ILE A 172 17.67 18.81 4.49
N ILE A 173 18.01 18.85 5.77
CA ILE A 173 19.40 18.91 6.22
C ILE A 173 20.17 17.69 5.69
N LYS A 174 19.59 16.50 5.83
CA LYS A 174 20.20 15.29 5.28
C LYS A 174 20.43 15.39 3.78
N PHE A 175 19.43 15.86 3.03
CA PHE A 175 19.51 15.99 1.57
C PHE A 175 20.64 16.94 1.12
N PHE A 176 20.85 18.07 1.79
CA PHE A 176 21.87 19.05 1.37
C PHE A 176 23.28 18.78 1.91
N PHE A 177 23.40 18.16 3.08
CA PHE A 177 24.68 18.07 3.80
C PHE A 177 25.30 16.67 3.80
N LEU A 178 24.58 15.63 3.40
CA LEU A 178 25.12 14.27 3.34
C LEU A 178 25.21 13.78 1.91
N PRO A 179 26.30 13.09 1.54
CA PRO A 179 26.40 12.40 0.25
C PRO A 179 25.22 11.43 0.07
N GLU A 180 24.77 11.27 -1.17
CA GLU A 180 23.65 10.38 -1.51
C GLU A 180 23.99 8.90 -1.22
N THR A 181 25.27 8.55 -1.26
CA THR A 181 25.78 7.21 -0.98
C THR A 181 26.50 7.13 0.37
N GLY A 182 26.56 5.93 0.95
CA GLY A 182 27.35 5.63 2.13
C GLY A 182 26.54 5.21 3.36
N ILE A 183 27.21 4.53 4.29
CA ILE A 183 26.55 3.89 5.44
C ILE A 183 25.88 4.90 6.38
N ILE A 184 26.45 6.10 6.53
CA ILE A 184 25.88 7.17 7.34
C ILE A 184 24.55 7.64 6.74
N ASN A 185 24.46 7.78 5.42
CA ASN A 185 23.22 8.14 4.74
C ASN A 185 22.14 7.08 4.99
N ILE A 186 22.48 5.79 4.88
CA ILE A 186 21.57 4.67 5.14
C ILE A 186 21.08 4.68 6.59
N ILE A 187 21.99 4.78 7.56
CA ILE A 187 21.65 4.80 8.99
C ILE A 187 20.72 5.97 9.30
N LEU A 188 21.02 7.18 8.81
CA LEU A 188 20.19 8.35 9.05
C LEU A 188 18.83 8.25 8.33
N THR A 189 18.77 7.66 7.13
CA THR A 189 17.50 7.37 6.44
C THR A 189 16.62 6.47 7.31
N ILE A 190 17.19 5.38 7.85
CA ILE A 190 16.49 4.45 8.73
C ILE A 190 16.02 5.16 10.01
N LEU A 191 16.89 5.95 10.65
CA LEU A 191 16.54 6.71 11.86
C LEU A 191 15.40 7.71 11.61
N LEU A 192 15.42 8.41 10.48
CA LEU A 192 14.34 9.34 10.12
C LEU A 192 13.04 8.61 9.82
N ILE A 193 13.07 7.45 9.15
CA ILE A 193 11.89 6.59 8.96
C ILE A 193 11.30 6.17 10.31
N PHE A 194 12.13 5.73 11.26
CA PHE A 194 11.66 5.41 12.61
C PHE A 194 11.11 6.65 13.33
N GLY A 195 11.72 7.81 13.14
CA GLY A 195 11.20 9.09 13.64
C GLY A 195 9.79 9.38 13.10
N GLU A 196 9.57 9.22 11.80
CA GLU A 196 8.27 9.40 11.14
C GLU A 196 7.23 8.45 11.76
N LEU A 197 7.55 7.16 11.87
CA LEU A 197 6.67 6.16 12.49
C LEU A 197 6.41 6.44 13.98
N ALA A 198 7.34 7.10 14.68
CA ALA A 198 7.17 7.46 16.08
C ALA A 198 6.21 8.65 16.29
N VAL A 199 6.04 9.54 15.30
CA VAL A 199 5.19 10.74 15.44
C VAL A 199 3.74 10.39 15.77
N PRO A 200 3.02 9.52 15.02
CA PRO A 200 1.65 9.15 15.39
C PRO A 200 1.55 8.45 16.74
N ILE A 201 2.52 7.58 17.06
CA ILE A 201 2.58 6.88 18.35
C ILE A 201 2.70 7.90 19.49
N TYR A 202 3.57 8.89 19.34
CA TYR A 202 3.76 9.93 20.34
C TYR A 202 2.56 10.87 20.43
N ALA A 203 2.00 11.29 19.29
CA ALA A 203 0.88 12.21 19.23
C ALA A 203 -0.39 11.62 19.86
N GLU A 204 -0.69 10.35 19.59
CA GLU A 204 -1.91 9.69 20.05
C GLU A 204 -1.83 9.12 21.48
N ARG A 205 -0.66 9.10 22.12
CA ARG A 205 -0.50 8.58 23.51
C ARG A 205 -1.38 9.29 24.54
N THR A 206 -1.65 10.58 24.35
CA THR A 206 -2.43 11.42 25.27
C THR A 206 -3.86 11.65 24.78
N SER A 207 -4.24 11.05 23.65
CA SER A 207 -5.53 11.21 22.99
C SER A 207 -6.63 10.48 23.76
N LYS A 208 -7.66 11.21 24.22
CA LYS A 208 -8.85 10.58 24.82
C LYS A 208 -9.84 10.06 23.79
N SER A 209 -9.82 10.55 22.54
CA SER A 209 -10.64 10.06 21.43
C SER A 209 -10.34 10.84 20.14
N SER A 210 -9.33 10.44 19.36
CA SER A 210 -9.27 10.87 17.95
C SER A 210 -10.54 10.35 17.25
N PRO A 211 -11.35 11.21 16.60
CA PRO A 211 -12.67 10.85 16.11
C PRO A 211 -12.56 10.15 14.74
N TRP A 212 -12.05 8.92 14.72
CA TRP A 212 -11.94 8.12 13.50
C TRP A 212 -12.99 7.00 13.44
N HIS A 213 -13.32 6.58 12.21
CA HIS A 213 -14.27 5.51 11.90
C HIS A 213 -13.55 4.29 11.32
N SER A 214 -13.67 3.15 12.00
CA SER A 214 -12.97 1.89 11.65
C SER A 214 -13.35 1.32 10.28
N HIS A 215 -14.63 1.41 9.92
CA HIS A 215 -15.09 0.92 8.62
C HIS A 215 -14.59 1.80 7.47
N HIS A 216 -14.58 3.12 7.67
CA HIS A 216 -14.11 4.05 6.64
C HIS A 216 -12.59 3.93 6.40
N ILE A 217 -11.77 3.77 7.44
CA ILE A 217 -10.33 3.53 7.23
C ILE A 217 -10.09 2.18 6.54
N ALA A 218 -10.83 1.13 6.93
CA ALA A 218 -10.73 -0.17 6.27
C ALA A 218 -11.11 -0.09 4.78
N GLU A 219 -12.12 0.71 4.44
CA GLU A 219 -12.51 0.98 3.06
C GLU A 219 -11.38 1.63 2.26
N ARG A 220 -10.73 2.66 2.80
CA ARG A 220 -9.62 3.34 2.11
C ARG A 220 -8.40 2.45 1.90
N TYR A 221 -8.05 1.62 2.87
CA TYR A 221 -6.99 0.62 2.69
C TYR A 221 -7.35 -0.41 1.62
N SER A 222 -8.62 -0.80 1.55
CA SER A 222 -9.13 -1.71 0.54
C SER A 222 -9.09 -1.09 -0.87
N LEU A 223 -9.38 0.21 -0.98
CA LEU A 223 -9.29 0.96 -2.24
C LEU A 223 -7.84 1.08 -2.71
N LEU A 224 -6.91 1.44 -1.83
CA LEU A 224 -5.49 1.46 -2.18
C LEU A 224 -4.98 0.07 -2.59
N LEU A 225 -5.43 -0.99 -1.93
CA LEU A 225 -5.11 -2.37 -2.31
C LEU A 225 -5.58 -2.68 -3.73
N ILE A 226 -6.80 -2.28 -4.11
CA ILE A 226 -7.34 -2.46 -5.47
C ILE A 226 -6.50 -1.69 -6.49
N ILE A 227 -6.09 -0.47 -6.17
CA ILE A 227 -5.23 0.35 -7.03
C ILE A 227 -3.90 -0.36 -7.30
N ILE A 228 -3.26 -0.90 -6.26
CA ILE A 228 -1.99 -1.62 -6.39
C ILE A 228 -2.16 -2.93 -7.19
N LEU A 229 -3.26 -3.65 -6.98
CA LEU A 229 -3.59 -4.83 -7.80
C LEU A 229 -3.80 -4.49 -9.28
N GLY A 230 -4.26 -3.26 -9.57
CA GLY A 230 -4.39 -2.73 -10.93
C GLY A 230 -3.07 -2.79 -11.70
N GLU A 231 -1.95 -2.49 -11.05
CA GLU A 231 -0.61 -2.64 -11.67
C GLU A 231 -0.26 -4.10 -11.96
N GLY A 232 -0.72 -5.04 -11.13
CA GLY A 232 -0.61 -6.46 -11.44
C GLY A 232 -1.33 -6.83 -12.73
N LEU A 233 -2.57 -6.36 -12.92
CA LEU A 233 -3.33 -6.58 -14.16
C LEU A 233 -2.69 -5.91 -15.37
N TRP A 234 -2.08 -4.73 -15.18
CA TRP A 234 -1.32 -4.07 -16.22
C TRP A 234 -0.11 -4.91 -16.66
N GLY A 235 0.62 -5.49 -15.70
CA GLY A 235 1.69 -6.43 -15.97
C GLY A 235 1.21 -7.64 -16.76
N VAL A 236 0.08 -8.25 -16.38
CA VAL A 236 -0.53 -9.36 -17.14
C VAL A 236 -0.87 -8.96 -18.57
N SER A 237 -1.41 -7.75 -18.78
CA SER A 237 -1.72 -7.24 -20.11
C SER A 237 -0.47 -7.16 -20.99
N LYS A 238 0.63 -6.60 -20.46
CA LYS A 238 1.93 -6.58 -21.15
C LYS A 238 2.41 -8.00 -21.49
N THR A 239 2.25 -8.95 -20.57
CA THR A 239 2.59 -10.36 -20.80
C THR A 239 1.82 -10.93 -21.99
N ILE A 240 0.51 -10.75 -22.03
CA ILE A 240 -0.33 -11.26 -23.11
C ILE A 240 0.09 -10.64 -24.44
N ILE A 241 0.21 -9.30 -24.50
CA ILE A 241 0.61 -8.56 -25.71
C ILE A 241 1.96 -9.08 -26.23
N ALA A 242 2.96 -9.20 -25.35
CA ALA A 242 4.30 -9.67 -25.70
C ALA A 242 4.27 -11.09 -26.27
N LEU A 243 3.49 -12.00 -25.69
CA LEU A 243 3.44 -13.41 -26.09
C LEU A 243 2.58 -13.65 -27.33
N THR A 244 1.52 -12.88 -27.55
CA THR A 244 0.72 -12.97 -28.79
C THR A 244 1.48 -12.50 -30.03
N GLY A 245 2.53 -11.69 -29.85
CA GLY A 245 3.41 -11.27 -30.94
C GLY A 245 4.37 -12.37 -31.43
N LEU A 246 4.43 -13.52 -30.75
CA LEU A 246 5.27 -14.65 -31.12
C LEU A 246 4.61 -15.52 -32.18
N GLU A 247 5.40 -16.13 -33.06
CA GLU A 247 4.92 -17.15 -33.99
C GLU A 247 4.37 -18.35 -33.18
N ASN A 248 3.09 -18.69 -33.37
CA ASN A 248 2.36 -19.70 -32.59
C ASN A 248 2.24 -19.41 -31.07
N GLY A 249 2.45 -18.16 -30.64
CA GLY A 249 2.45 -17.76 -29.22
C GLY A 249 1.07 -17.74 -28.54
N LEU A 250 -0.03 -17.93 -29.27
CA LEU A 250 -1.38 -17.75 -28.76
C LEU A 250 -1.71 -18.69 -27.58
N PHE A 251 -1.28 -19.96 -27.66
CA PHE A 251 -1.51 -20.94 -26.60
C PHE A 251 -0.75 -20.57 -25.32
N VAL A 252 0.51 -20.14 -25.48
CA VAL A 252 1.36 -19.70 -24.37
C VAL A 252 0.81 -18.43 -23.74
N ALA A 253 0.44 -17.45 -24.56
CA ALA A 253 -0.17 -16.20 -24.11
C ALA A 253 -1.46 -16.45 -23.33
N PHE A 254 -2.30 -17.38 -23.81
CA PHE A 254 -3.51 -17.79 -23.10
C PHE A 254 -3.18 -18.45 -21.75
N GLY A 255 -2.27 -19.44 -21.73
CA GLY A 255 -1.91 -20.15 -20.50
C GLY A 255 -1.29 -19.22 -19.45
N VAL A 256 -0.25 -18.49 -19.82
CA VAL A 256 0.44 -17.54 -18.93
C VAL A 256 -0.50 -16.43 -18.49
N GLY A 257 -1.25 -15.82 -19.42
CA GLY A 257 -2.20 -14.75 -19.14
C GLY A 257 -3.32 -15.20 -18.21
N PHE A 258 -3.87 -16.40 -18.41
CA PHE A 258 -4.92 -16.96 -17.56
C PHE A 258 -4.43 -17.16 -16.12
N PHE A 259 -3.31 -17.86 -15.93
CA PHE A 259 -2.80 -18.11 -14.58
C PHE A 259 -2.29 -16.83 -13.89
N ALA A 260 -1.66 -15.92 -14.62
CA ALA A 260 -1.25 -14.63 -14.06
C ALA A 260 -2.47 -13.79 -13.61
N THR A 261 -3.52 -13.72 -14.44
CA THR A 261 -4.80 -13.09 -14.05
C THR A 261 -5.40 -13.77 -12.81
N ALA A 262 -5.42 -15.10 -12.80
CA ALA A 262 -5.96 -15.87 -11.69
C ALA A 262 -5.17 -15.65 -10.39
N ILE A 263 -3.84 -15.48 -10.45
CA ILE A 263 -3.01 -15.12 -9.30
C ILE A 263 -3.42 -13.76 -8.74
N VAL A 264 -3.50 -12.72 -9.58
CA VAL A 264 -3.93 -11.37 -9.14
C VAL A 264 -5.32 -11.41 -8.51
N PHE A 265 -6.26 -12.12 -9.16
CA PHE A 265 -7.62 -12.31 -8.64
C PHE A 265 -7.65 -13.10 -7.32
N ALA A 266 -6.81 -14.11 -7.16
CA ALA A 266 -6.72 -14.89 -5.93
C ALA A 266 -6.13 -14.06 -4.78
N ILE A 267 -5.14 -13.20 -5.04
CA ILE A 267 -4.61 -12.26 -4.02
C ILE A 267 -5.68 -11.24 -3.61
N TRP A 268 -6.46 -10.72 -4.57
CA TRP A 268 -7.64 -9.91 -4.27
C TRP A 268 -8.58 -10.69 -3.34
N TRP A 269 -8.98 -11.91 -3.73
CA TRP A 269 -9.90 -12.72 -2.93
C TRP A 269 -9.35 -12.98 -1.52
N ALA A 270 -8.07 -13.35 -1.39
CA ALA A 270 -7.42 -13.56 -0.10
C ALA A 270 -7.43 -12.31 0.79
N SER A 271 -7.31 -11.12 0.20
CA SER A 271 -7.25 -9.84 0.91
C SER A 271 -8.62 -9.40 1.45
N PHE A 272 -9.71 -9.80 0.80
CA PHE A 272 -11.08 -9.43 1.14
C PHE A 272 -11.85 -10.49 1.98
N GLN A 273 -11.17 -11.52 2.49
CA GLN A 273 -11.80 -12.55 3.35
C GLN A 273 -12.28 -12.01 4.71
N PHE A 274 -11.68 -10.92 5.21
CA PHE A 274 -11.91 -10.42 6.56
C PHE A 274 -12.54 -9.03 6.55
N SER A 275 -13.52 -8.83 7.43
CA SER A 275 -14.09 -7.51 7.67
C SER A 275 -13.18 -6.69 8.60
N TRP A 276 -12.21 -5.98 8.00
CA TRP A 276 -11.24 -5.18 8.73
C TRP A 276 -11.86 -4.10 9.60
N GLY A 277 -12.97 -3.48 9.17
CA GLY A 277 -13.70 -2.50 9.98
C GLY A 277 -14.15 -3.07 11.34
N ASN A 278 -14.78 -4.25 11.33
CA ASN A 278 -15.19 -4.97 12.54
C ASN A 278 -14.02 -5.43 13.42
N ILE A 279 -12.85 -5.70 12.82
CA ILE A 279 -11.63 -6.06 13.58
C ILE A 279 -11.08 -4.81 14.27
N LEU A 280 -10.98 -3.70 13.54
CA LEU A 280 -10.50 -2.41 14.05
C LEU A 280 -11.37 -1.85 15.17
N ASP A 281 -12.69 -2.00 15.08
CA ASP A 281 -13.61 -1.61 16.17
C ASP A 281 -13.32 -2.35 17.48
N LYS A 282 -12.92 -3.62 17.41
CA LYS A 282 -12.60 -4.44 18.60
C LYS A 282 -11.27 -4.11 19.24
N VAL A 283 -10.32 -3.58 18.46
CA VAL A 283 -8.99 -3.18 18.95
C VAL A 283 -8.88 -1.67 19.14
N ARG A 284 -10.01 -0.96 19.10
CA ARG A 284 -10.09 0.49 19.28
C ARG A 284 -9.44 0.90 20.60
N GLY A 285 -8.60 1.94 20.56
CA GLY A 285 -7.87 2.43 21.74
C GLY A 285 -6.66 1.60 22.16
N SER A 286 -6.27 0.58 21.39
CA SER A 286 -5.05 -0.20 21.64
C SER A 286 -3.95 0.12 20.62
N LEU A 287 -2.69 -0.04 21.03
CA LEU A 287 -1.53 0.08 20.12
C LEU A 287 -1.55 -0.95 18.97
N LYS A 288 -2.42 -1.98 19.03
CA LYS A 288 -2.58 -2.95 17.95
C LYS A 288 -3.07 -2.31 16.65
N ILE A 289 -3.73 -1.15 16.71
CA ILE A 289 -4.11 -0.39 15.49
C ILE A 289 -2.88 0.00 14.67
N MET A 290 -1.74 0.26 15.33
CA MET A 290 -0.49 0.56 14.63
C MET A 290 0.00 -0.66 13.82
N ALA A 291 -0.24 -1.87 14.31
CA ALA A 291 0.07 -3.08 13.55
C ALA A 291 -0.83 -3.23 12.30
N PHE A 292 -2.07 -2.74 12.34
CA PHE A 292 -2.89 -2.63 11.14
C PHE A 292 -2.29 -1.61 10.17
N GLY A 293 -2.06 -0.37 10.62
CA GLY A 293 -1.52 0.66 9.74
C GLY A 293 -0.17 0.28 9.13
N TYR A 294 0.82 -0.02 9.98
CA TYR A 294 2.20 -0.28 9.55
C TYR A 294 2.40 -1.68 8.96
N GLY A 295 1.58 -2.67 9.33
CA GLY A 295 1.61 -3.97 8.67
C GLY A 295 1.25 -3.90 7.18
N HIS A 296 0.31 -2.99 6.83
CA HIS A 296 -0.08 -2.79 5.44
C HIS A 296 1.02 -2.18 4.57
N TYR A 297 2.05 -1.53 5.13
CA TYR A 297 3.23 -1.13 4.36
C TYR A 297 3.84 -2.35 3.66
N PHE A 298 4.13 -3.41 4.42
CA PHE A 298 4.71 -4.63 3.88
C PHE A 298 3.72 -5.40 3.00
N LEU A 299 2.43 -5.38 3.36
CA LEU A 299 1.39 -6.02 2.56
C LEU A 299 1.29 -5.38 1.17
N PHE A 300 1.17 -4.06 1.10
CA PHE A 300 1.08 -3.31 -0.14
C PHE A 300 2.36 -3.41 -0.98
N ALA A 301 3.53 -3.31 -0.35
CA ALA A 301 4.81 -3.51 -1.03
C ALA A 301 4.90 -4.92 -1.65
N SER A 302 4.42 -5.96 -0.95
CA SER A 302 4.41 -7.32 -1.47
C SER A 302 3.45 -7.50 -2.65
N ILE A 303 2.26 -6.87 -2.61
CA ILE A 303 1.30 -6.93 -3.72
C ILE A 303 1.84 -6.20 -4.96
N ALA A 304 2.47 -5.03 -4.77
CA ALA A 304 3.15 -4.32 -5.86
C ALA A 304 4.26 -5.20 -6.46
N GLY A 305 5.07 -5.85 -5.61
CA GLY A 305 6.09 -6.80 -6.02
C GLY A 305 5.55 -8.00 -6.81
N ILE A 306 4.38 -8.54 -6.43
CA ILE A 306 3.69 -9.58 -7.22
C ILE A 306 3.41 -9.08 -8.64
N GLY A 307 2.88 -7.86 -8.79
CA GLY A 307 2.63 -7.28 -10.11
C GLY A 307 3.89 -7.13 -10.96
N ILE A 308 4.97 -6.61 -10.36
CA ILE A 308 6.29 -6.46 -10.99
C ILE A 308 6.86 -7.83 -11.41
N SER A 309 6.64 -8.85 -10.59
CA SER A 309 7.09 -10.22 -10.89
C SER A 309 6.37 -10.83 -12.09
N LEU A 310 5.10 -10.47 -12.32
CA LEU A 310 4.36 -10.93 -13.49
C LEU A 310 4.87 -10.27 -14.79
N GLU A 311 5.38 -9.04 -14.72
CA GLU A 311 6.14 -8.43 -15.82
C GLU A 311 7.45 -9.19 -16.09
N LEU A 312 8.21 -9.54 -15.05
CA LEU A 312 9.41 -10.37 -15.20
C LEU A 312 9.11 -11.75 -15.79
N VAL A 313 7.94 -12.34 -15.47
CA VAL A 313 7.50 -13.60 -16.08
C VAL A 313 7.27 -13.43 -17.58
N ALA A 314 6.79 -12.26 -18.04
CA ALA A 314 6.67 -11.96 -19.47
C ALA A 314 8.04 -11.92 -20.16
N ASP A 315 8.98 -11.20 -19.57
CA ASP A 315 10.35 -11.07 -20.10
C ASP A 315 11.04 -12.44 -20.15
N GLY A 316 10.93 -13.22 -19.06
CA GLY A 316 11.44 -14.58 -19.00
C GLY A 316 10.81 -15.51 -20.05
N ALA A 317 9.49 -15.45 -20.22
CA ALA A 317 8.80 -16.24 -21.23
C ALA A 317 9.23 -15.85 -22.65
N LYS A 318 9.30 -14.54 -22.95
CA LYS A 318 9.76 -14.05 -24.26
C LYS A 318 11.16 -14.57 -24.58
N ASN A 319 12.09 -14.49 -23.63
CA ASN A 319 13.46 -14.97 -23.82
C ASN A 319 13.51 -16.49 -24.03
N TYR A 320 12.70 -17.24 -23.27
CA TYR A 320 12.59 -18.69 -23.37
C TYR A 320 12.04 -19.15 -24.73
N TYR A 321 10.99 -18.51 -25.25
CA TYR A 321 10.35 -18.91 -26.51
C TYR A 321 11.05 -18.35 -27.76
N LEU A 322 11.73 -17.22 -27.68
CA LEU A 322 12.42 -16.59 -28.83
C LEU A 322 13.92 -16.90 -28.93
N ASN A 323 14.54 -17.57 -27.95
CA ASN A 323 16.00 -17.69 -27.84
C ASN A 323 16.72 -16.34 -27.98
N SER A 324 16.08 -15.25 -27.50
CA SER A 324 16.61 -13.89 -27.54
C SER A 324 17.60 -13.69 -26.40
N GLY A 325 18.73 -14.40 -26.42
CA GLY A 325 19.76 -14.32 -25.38
C GLY A 325 20.54 -13.01 -25.47
N GLY A 326 20.01 -11.94 -24.89
CA GLY A 326 20.77 -10.70 -24.62
C GLY A 326 21.55 -10.78 -23.31
N GLU A 327 22.57 -9.92 -23.12
CA GLU A 327 23.42 -9.87 -21.92
C GLU A 327 22.64 -9.69 -20.60
N HIS A 328 21.43 -9.09 -20.65
CA HIS A 328 20.54 -8.88 -19.50
C HIS A 328 19.18 -9.59 -19.67
N SER A 329 19.17 -10.81 -20.22
CA SER A 329 17.92 -11.57 -20.36
C SER A 329 17.45 -12.13 -19.01
N VAL A 330 16.28 -11.69 -18.54
CA VAL A 330 15.59 -12.30 -17.39
C VAL A 330 15.32 -13.77 -17.68
N THR A 331 15.65 -14.66 -16.74
CA THR A 331 15.33 -16.08 -16.84
C THR A 331 13.96 -16.36 -16.22
N VAL A 332 13.26 -17.38 -16.74
CA VAL A 332 11.99 -17.85 -16.15
C VAL A 332 12.17 -18.26 -14.68
N PHE A 333 13.29 -18.90 -14.36
CA PHE A 333 13.62 -19.29 -12.99
C PHE A 333 13.69 -18.09 -12.04
N PHE A 334 14.40 -17.04 -12.45
CA PHE A 334 14.51 -15.81 -11.66
C PHE A 334 13.13 -15.17 -11.46
N ALA A 335 12.36 -15.01 -12.54
CA ALA A 335 11.02 -14.41 -12.46
C ALA A 335 10.09 -15.16 -11.50
N ILE A 336 10.07 -16.50 -11.55
CA ILE A 336 9.28 -17.33 -10.64
C ILE A 336 9.80 -17.25 -9.19
N CYS A 337 11.11 -17.19 -8.97
CA CYS A 337 11.67 -16.98 -7.63
C CYS A 337 11.22 -15.65 -7.02
N VAL A 338 11.25 -14.57 -7.81
CA VAL A 338 10.82 -13.24 -7.37
C VAL A 338 9.32 -13.23 -7.07
N LEU A 339 8.50 -13.81 -7.96
CA LEU A 339 7.06 -13.98 -7.75
C LEU A 339 6.75 -14.74 -6.45
N CYS A 340 7.36 -15.92 -6.28
CA CYS A 340 7.19 -16.74 -5.08
C CYS A 340 7.64 -16.01 -3.80
N SER A 341 8.71 -15.22 -3.87
CA SER A 341 9.20 -14.43 -2.75
C SER A 341 8.18 -13.39 -2.32
N PHE A 342 7.61 -12.62 -3.26
CA PHE A 342 6.61 -11.61 -2.93
C PHE A 342 5.27 -12.21 -2.46
N VAL A 343 4.81 -13.32 -3.07
CA VAL A 343 3.64 -14.07 -2.56
C VAL A 343 3.89 -14.60 -1.15
N GLY A 344 5.12 -15.07 -0.86
CA GLY A 344 5.51 -15.54 0.46
C GLY A 344 5.50 -14.44 1.51
N ILE A 345 6.03 -13.26 1.17
CA ILE A 345 5.96 -12.06 2.02
C ILE A 345 4.50 -11.68 2.27
N TYR A 346 3.64 -11.69 1.25
CA TYR A 346 2.21 -11.41 1.39
C TYR A 346 1.55 -12.38 2.40
N PHE A 347 1.79 -13.69 2.28
CA PHE A 347 1.26 -14.69 3.21
C PHE A 347 1.76 -14.47 4.64
N LEU A 348 3.06 -14.23 4.80
CA LEU A 348 3.70 -14.01 6.09
C LEU A 348 3.09 -12.78 6.78
N VAL A 349 3.09 -11.64 6.09
CA VAL A 349 2.61 -10.36 6.64
C VAL A 349 1.13 -10.46 6.99
N ASN A 350 0.29 -10.95 6.08
CA ASN A 350 -1.14 -11.08 6.33
C ASN A 350 -1.42 -12.04 7.52
N SER A 351 -0.68 -13.15 7.63
CA SER A 351 -0.82 -14.08 8.76
C SER A 351 -0.34 -13.48 10.08
N LEU A 352 0.77 -12.74 10.10
CA LEU A 352 1.25 -12.02 11.29
C LEU A 352 0.26 -10.96 11.74
N MET A 353 -0.28 -10.19 10.81
CA MET A 353 -1.32 -9.20 11.10
C MET A 353 -2.56 -9.87 11.72
N ARG A 354 -2.99 -11.02 11.20
CA ARG A 354 -4.08 -11.79 11.82
C ARG A 354 -3.73 -12.29 13.22
N ILE A 355 -2.51 -12.77 13.46
CA ILE A 355 -2.07 -13.22 14.80
C ILE A 355 -2.12 -12.06 15.82
N ILE A 356 -1.75 -10.84 15.40
CA ILE A 356 -1.70 -9.67 16.29
C ILE A 356 -3.11 -9.11 16.55
N LEU A 357 -3.92 -8.98 15.48
CA LEU A 357 -5.22 -8.29 15.49
C LEU A 357 -6.40 -9.22 15.83
N ILE A 358 -6.25 -10.52 15.61
CA ILE A 358 -7.27 -11.55 15.82
C ILE A 358 -6.77 -12.52 16.90
N GLN A 359 -7.67 -13.21 17.60
CA GLN A 359 -7.29 -14.27 18.53
C GLN A 359 -6.46 -15.35 17.83
N LYS A 360 -5.40 -15.81 18.51
CA LYS A 360 -4.46 -16.81 18.00
C LYS A 360 -5.17 -18.12 17.66
N ASN A 361 -4.88 -18.68 16.49
CA ASN A 361 -5.45 -19.94 16.03
C ASN A 361 -4.37 -20.78 15.31
N LYS A 362 -4.40 -22.11 15.45
CA LYS A 362 -3.46 -23.04 14.79
C LYS A 362 -3.41 -22.88 13.27
N TYR A 363 -4.53 -22.51 12.65
CA TYR A 363 -4.60 -22.23 11.20
C TYR A 363 -3.72 -21.06 10.75
N GLN A 364 -3.44 -20.09 11.65
CA GLN A 364 -2.53 -18.98 11.35
C GLN A 364 -1.07 -19.45 11.23
N ILE A 365 -0.70 -20.49 11.98
CA ILE A 365 0.63 -21.09 11.91
C ILE A 365 0.73 -21.96 10.65
N TYR A 366 -0.30 -22.77 10.37
CA TYR A 366 -0.34 -23.57 9.14
C TYR A 366 -0.29 -22.72 7.87
N THR A 367 -0.96 -21.58 7.83
CA THR A 367 -0.91 -20.68 6.66
C THR A 367 0.49 -20.12 6.41
N ILE A 368 1.32 -19.93 7.44
CA ILE A 368 2.72 -19.52 7.28
C ILE A 368 3.54 -20.69 6.72
N PHE A 369 3.54 -21.84 7.39
CA PHE A 369 4.40 -22.97 7.00
C PHE A 369 3.99 -23.63 5.68
N ILE A 370 2.70 -23.87 5.47
CA ILE A 370 2.18 -24.48 4.25
C ILE A 370 2.27 -23.47 3.10
N GLY A 371 1.94 -22.20 3.35
CA GLY A 371 2.04 -21.14 2.34
C GLY A 371 3.47 -20.97 1.83
N ILE A 372 4.45 -20.86 2.73
CA ILE A 372 5.86 -20.68 2.34
C ILE A 372 6.42 -21.97 1.74
N GLY A 373 6.11 -23.14 2.30
CA GLY A 373 6.57 -24.43 1.76
C GLY A 373 6.10 -24.66 0.32
N LEU A 374 4.83 -24.38 0.02
CA LEU A 374 4.27 -24.55 -1.33
C LEU A 374 4.88 -23.60 -2.36
N LEU A 375 5.44 -22.45 -1.95
CA LEU A 375 6.06 -21.47 -2.86
C LEU A 375 7.49 -21.86 -3.28
N THR A 376 8.12 -22.81 -2.60
CA THR A 376 9.43 -23.34 -3.02
C THR A 376 9.32 -24.33 -4.17
N ILE A 377 8.18 -25.02 -4.30
CA ILE A 377 7.95 -26.08 -5.28
C ILE A 377 8.01 -25.56 -6.74
N PRO A 378 7.35 -24.44 -7.11
CA PRO A 378 7.43 -23.90 -8.47
C PRO A 378 8.86 -23.60 -8.93
N ALA A 379 9.68 -22.99 -8.07
CA ALA A 379 11.06 -22.67 -8.40
C ALA A 379 11.90 -23.94 -8.62
N ILE A 380 11.73 -24.95 -7.78
CA ILE A 380 12.41 -26.25 -7.92
C ILE A 380 12.02 -26.92 -9.25
N LEU A 381 10.75 -26.90 -9.64
CA LEU A 381 10.31 -27.49 -10.90
C LEU A 381 10.87 -26.75 -12.11
N ILE A 382 10.90 -25.42 -12.12
CA ILE A 382 11.55 -24.67 -13.21
C ILE A 382 13.05 -25.02 -13.29
N TYR A 383 13.73 -25.19 -12.15
CA TYR A 383 15.13 -25.62 -12.13
C TYR A 383 15.34 -27.00 -12.78
N PHE A 384 14.37 -27.91 -12.65
CA PHE A 384 14.36 -29.22 -13.32
C PHE A 384 13.81 -29.21 -14.76
N GLY A 385 13.55 -28.03 -15.34
CA GLY A 385 13.12 -27.89 -16.74
C GLY A 385 11.63 -28.11 -17.00
N PHE A 386 10.79 -28.03 -15.97
CA PHE A 386 9.33 -28.08 -16.16
C PHE A 386 8.77 -26.77 -16.74
N ASP A 387 7.59 -26.87 -17.34
CA ASP A 387 6.94 -25.77 -18.06
C ASP A 387 6.49 -24.61 -17.15
N LEU A 388 6.53 -23.38 -17.70
CA LEU A 388 6.14 -22.15 -17.01
C LEU A 388 4.68 -22.15 -16.56
N ILE A 389 3.76 -22.66 -17.38
CA ILE A 389 2.32 -22.70 -17.08
C ILE A 389 2.10 -23.61 -15.86
N LEU A 390 2.83 -24.73 -15.77
CA LEU A 390 2.79 -25.60 -14.60
C LEU A 390 3.25 -24.87 -13.34
N ALA A 391 4.36 -24.14 -13.41
CA ALA A 391 4.86 -23.37 -12.26
C ALA A 391 3.84 -22.31 -11.78
N LEU A 392 3.23 -21.54 -12.69
CA LEU A 392 2.20 -20.56 -12.35
C LEU A 392 0.94 -21.20 -11.76
N SER A 393 0.54 -22.37 -12.27
CA SER A 393 -0.59 -23.14 -11.74
C SER A 393 -0.38 -23.59 -10.30
N LEU A 394 0.87 -23.91 -9.93
CA LEU A 394 1.24 -24.31 -8.57
C LEU A 394 1.32 -23.10 -7.62
N VAL A 395 1.81 -21.96 -8.09
CA VAL A 395 1.71 -20.69 -7.35
C VAL A 395 0.24 -20.39 -7.03
N LEU A 396 -0.64 -20.47 -8.04
CA LEU A 396 -2.08 -20.28 -7.85
C LEU A 396 -2.66 -21.29 -6.86
N SER A 397 -2.30 -22.57 -6.98
CA SER A 397 -2.75 -23.63 -6.06
C SER A 397 -2.33 -23.34 -4.62
N GLY A 398 -1.12 -22.82 -4.41
CA GLY A 398 -0.64 -22.35 -3.10
C GLY A 398 -1.50 -21.23 -2.52
N ILE A 399 -1.89 -20.25 -3.34
CA ILE A 399 -2.80 -19.16 -2.93
C ILE A 399 -4.20 -19.70 -2.62
N ILE A 400 -4.72 -20.65 -3.39
CA ILE A 400 -6.02 -21.27 -3.11
C ILE A 400 -5.99 -22.03 -1.79
N VAL A 401 -4.93 -22.83 -1.52
CA VAL A 401 -4.75 -23.51 -0.23
C VAL A 401 -4.70 -22.50 0.91
N TYR A 402 -3.99 -21.38 0.74
CA TYR A 402 -3.96 -20.29 1.71
C TYR A 402 -5.36 -19.72 1.99
N ILE A 403 -6.15 -19.47 0.95
CA ILE A 403 -7.55 -19.01 1.07
C ILE A 403 -8.41 -20.02 1.84
N LEU A 404 -8.29 -21.31 1.53
CA LEU A 404 -9.08 -22.35 2.20
C LEU A 404 -8.72 -22.46 3.69
N LEU A 405 -7.44 -22.38 4.03
CA LEU A 405 -6.98 -22.41 5.43
C LEU A 405 -7.45 -21.18 6.22
N THR A 406 -7.38 -19.99 5.62
CA THR A 406 -7.89 -18.75 6.25
C THR A 406 -9.42 -18.77 6.41
N ARG A 407 -10.15 -19.34 5.45
CA ARG A 407 -11.60 -19.51 5.57
C ARG A 407 -11.98 -20.51 6.67
N ALA A 408 -11.25 -21.62 6.80
CA ALA A 408 -11.43 -22.58 7.88
C ALA A 408 -11.21 -21.95 9.27
N GLU A 409 -10.20 -21.08 9.40
CA GLU A 409 -9.97 -20.25 10.59
C GLU A 409 -11.22 -19.47 10.99
N HIS A 410 -11.86 -18.82 10.00
CA HIS A 410 -13.05 -17.99 10.24
C HIS A 410 -14.25 -18.82 10.71
N TYR A 411 -14.51 -19.98 10.10
CA TYR A 411 -15.61 -20.87 10.49
C TYR A 411 -15.42 -21.46 11.89
N CYS A 412 -14.20 -21.90 12.26
CA CYS A 412 -13.92 -22.40 13.60
C CYS A 412 -14.24 -21.36 14.68
N LYS A 413 -13.93 -20.09 14.43
CA LYS A 413 -14.23 -19.00 15.36
C LYS A 413 -15.73 -18.81 15.58
N ILE A 414 -16.53 -18.88 14.51
CA ILE A 414 -18.00 -18.75 14.60
C ILE A 414 -18.58 -19.93 15.39
N LYS A 415 -18.12 -21.15 15.12
CA LYS A 415 -18.57 -22.36 15.83
C LYS A 415 -18.26 -22.29 17.32
N ASN A 416 -17.04 -21.90 17.70
CA ASN A 416 -16.64 -21.78 19.11
C ASN A 416 -17.43 -20.69 19.84
N LYS A 417 -17.74 -19.56 19.19
CA LYS A 417 -18.58 -18.50 19.77
C LYS A 417 -20.02 -18.99 20.05
N LYS A 418 -20.60 -19.78 19.15
CA LYS A 418 -21.95 -20.36 19.34
C LYS A 418 -21.99 -21.41 20.45
N LEU A 419 -20.91 -22.17 20.65
CA LEU A 419 -20.83 -23.19 21.70
C LEU A 419 -20.58 -22.57 23.09
N GLY A 420 -19.78 -21.50 23.17
CA GLY A 420 -19.53 -20.79 24.43
C GLY A 420 -20.69 -19.92 24.94
N GLN A 421 -21.73 -19.68 24.12
CA GLN A 421 -22.97 -19.01 24.53
C GLN A 421 -24.05 -20.00 25.02
N LYS A 422 -23.79 -21.31 24.99
CA LYS A 422 -24.73 -22.37 25.38
C LYS A 422 -24.52 -22.91 26.80
N PHE A 423 -23.71 -22.26 27.63
CA PHE A 423 -23.46 -22.63 29.01
C PHE A 423 -23.69 -21.46 29.94
#